data_AF-A0A4R2CD13-F1
#
_entry.id   AF-A0A4R2CD13-F1
#
_cell.length_a   1.000
_cell.length_b   1.000
_cell.length_c   1.000
_cell.angle_alpha   90.00
_cell.angle_beta   90.00
_cell.angle_gamma   90.00
#
_symmetry.space_group_name_H-M   'P 1'
#
loop_
_entity.id
_entity.type
_entity.pdbx_description
1 polymer ?
#
loop_
_entity_poly.entity_id
_entity_poly.type
_entity_poly.pdbx_seq_one_letter_code
_entity_poly.pdbx_strand_id
1 'polypeptide(L)' 'MARIALEADGYQFHGSSSDFAADCRRYDELVAAGWLVLRFTYQQVIADPDWVVATVRRALSHRIS' A
#
# COMPACT_ATOMS: atom_id res chain seq x y z
N MET A 1 -16.24 -7.00 -7.54
CA MET A 1 -15.10 -6.12 -7.90
C MET A 1 -14.03 -6.25 -6.83
N ALA A 2 -12.75 -6.35 -7.21
CA ALA A 2 -11.64 -6.45 -6.25
C ALA A 2 -11.35 -5.08 -5.60
N ARG A 3 -11.33 -5.02 -4.26
CA ARG A 3 -10.99 -3.83 -3.47
C ARG A 3 -9.51 -3.86 -3.10
N ILE A 4 -8.69 -3.10 -3.83
CA ILE A 4 -7.24 -2.99 -3.58
C ILE A 4 -6.85 -1.52 -3.50
N ALA A 5 -6.09 -1.16 -2.47
CA ALA A 5 -5.45 0.13 -2.30
C ALA A 5 -3.93 -0.03 -2.40
N LEU A 6 -3.26 0.91 -3.04
CA LEU A 6 -1.80 0.99 -3.13
C LEU A 6 -1.35 2.26 -2.40
N GLU A 7 -0.47 2.11 -1.42
CA GLU A 7 0.15 3.24 -0.71
C GLU A 7 1.63 3.30 -1.05
N ALA A 8 2.12 4.49 -1.39
CA ALA A 8 3.53 4.75 -1.70
C ALA A 8 4.16 5.57 -0.57
N ASP A 9 4.90 4.91 0.33
CA ASP A 9 5.46 5.51 1.53
C ASP A 9 6.89 6.02 1.29
N GLY A 10 7.11 7.32 1.46
CA GLY A 10 8.45 7.90 1.47
C GLY A 10 9.05 7.89 2.87
N TYR A 11 10.22 7.26 3.07
CA TYR A 11 10.99 7.34 4.34
C TYR A 11 11.37 8.80 4.71
N GLN A 12 11.35 9.70 3.72
CA GLN A 12 11.88 11.07 3.82
C GLN A 12 10.85 12.12 4.26
N PHE A 13 9.58 11.72 4.48
CA PHE A 13 8.53 12.61 4.96
C PHE A 13 7.73 11.98 6.11
N HIS A 14 8.40 11.34 7.06
CA HIS A 14 7.83 11.20 8.40
C HIS A 14 7.81 12.57 9.07
N GLY A 15 6.87 13.40 8.59
CA GLY A 15 6.18 14.39 9.39
C GLY A 15 5.71 13.71 10.67
N SER A 16 5.75 14.48 11.75
CA SER A 16 5.27 14.25 13.12
C SER A 16 4.71 12.86 13.53
N SER A 17 4.84 12.52 14.81
CA SER A 17 4.16 11.35 15.40
C SER A 17 2.64 11.30 15.13
N SER A 18 1.99 12.46 14.92
CA SER A 18 0.60 12.54 14.49
C SER A 18 0.33 12.04 13.08
N ASP A 19 1.23 12.29 12.12
CA ASP A 19 1.06 11.84 10.74
C ASP A 19 1.19 10.32 10.65
N PHE A 20 2.16 9.75 11.38
CA PHE A 20 2.28 8.29 11.52
C PHE A 20 1.03 7.65 12.15
N ALA A 21 0.48 8.25 13.22
CA ALA A 21 -0.74 7.75 13.83
C ALA A 21 -1.96 7.83 12.90
N ALA A 22 -2.04 8.86 12.06
CA ALA A 22 -3.08 8.99 11.03
C ALA A 22 -2.92 7.97 9.91
N ASP A 23 -1.69 7.69 9.47
CA ASP A 23 -1.37 6.62 8.51
C ASP A 23 -1.82 5.25 9.03
N CYS A 24 -1.44 4.91 10.27
CA CYS A 24 -1.87 3.66 10.90
C CYS A 24 -3.39 3.54 10.96
N ARG A 25 -4.08 4.62 11.37
CA ARG A 25 -5.54 4.63 11.45
C ARG A 25 -6.19 4.39 10.08
N ARG A 26 -5.74 5.10 9.04
CA ARG A 26 -6.28 4.93 7.67
C ARG A 26 -6.06 3.51 7.16
N TYR A 27 -4.87 2.95 7.39
CA TYR A 27 -4.56 1.57 7.03
C TYR A 27 -5.54 0.60 7.70
N ASP A 28 -5.75 0.72 9.01
CA ASP A 28 -6.66 -0.15 9.75
C ASP A 28 -8.11 0.00 9.27
N GLU A 29 -8.57 1.22 8.98
CA GLU A 29 -9.90 1.48 8.44
C GLU A 29 -10.11 0.84 7.06
N LEU A 30 -9.11 0.91 6.18
CA LEU A 30 -9.16 0.24 4.87
C LEU A 30 -9.23 -1.28 5.01
N VAL A 31 -8.40 -1.86 5.88
CA VAL A 31 -8.42 -3.30 6.15
C VAL A 31 -9.76 -3.73 6.73
N ALA A 32 -10.29 -2.99 7.71
CA ALA A 32 -11.61 -3.26 8.31
C ALA A 32 -12.75 -3.16 7.29
N ALA A 33 -12.64 -2.27 6.31
CA ALA A 33 -13.59 -2.16 5.18
C ALA A 33 -13.41 -3.25 4.10
N GLY A 34 -12.50 -4.20 4.30
CA GLY A 34 -12.29 -5.35 3.41
C GLY A 34 -11.38 -5.07 2.23
N TRP A 35 -10.58 -4.01 2.28
CA TRP A 35 -9.56 -3.71 1.26
C TRP A 35 -8.30 -4.53 1.48
N LEU A 36 -7.67 -4.95 0.38
CA LEU A 36 -6.26 -5.33 0.40
C LEU A 36 -5.42 -4.07 0.26
N VAL A 37 -4.56 -3.77 1.22
CA VAL A 37 -3.63 -2.64 1.12
C VAL A 37 -2.22 -3.17 0.82
N LEU A 38 -1.62 -2.73 -0.28
CA LEU A 38 -0.22 -2.99 -0.60
C LEU A 38 0.57 -1.70 -0.39
N ARG A 39 1.61 -1.76 0.43
CA ARG A 39 2.47 -0.62 0.76
C ARG A 39 3.82 -0.81 0.08
N PHE A 40 4.23 0.17 -0.71
CA PHE A 40 5.52 0.21 -1.37
C PHE A 40 6.25 1.46 -0.93
N THR A 41 7.56 1.39 -0.73
CA THR A 41 8.31 2.62 -0.49
C THR A 41 8.52 3.38 -1.79
N TYR A 42 8.66 4.71 -1.72
CA TYR A 42 9.05 5.52 -2.89
C TYR A 42 10.31 4.96 -3.57
N GLN A 43 11.29 4.53 -2.77
CA GLN A 43 12.52 3.93 -3.30
C GLN A 43 12.25 2.61 -4.04
N GLN A 44 11.35 1.75 -3.55
CA GLN A 44 10.96 0.53 -4.25
C GLN A 44 10.26 0.84 -5.58
N VAL A 45 9.37 1.83 -5.60
CA VAL A 45 8.64 2.23 -6.82
C VAL A 45 9.59 2.71 -7.90
N ILE A 46 10.65 3.44 -7.54
CA ILE A 46 11.62 3.99 -8.48
C ILE A 46 12.72 2.99 -8.84
N ALA A 47 13.23 2.23 -7.86
CA ALA A 47 14.37 1.34 -8.06
C ALA A 47 13.99 -0.04 -8.61
N ASP A 48 12.77 -0.51 -8.35
CA ASP A 48 12.29 -1.83 -8.80
C ASP A 48 10.79 -1.80 -9.19
N PRO A 49 10.43 -1.05 -10.24
CA PRO A 49 9.05 -0.94 -10.71
C PRO A 49 8.49 -2.28 -11.19
N ASP A 50 9.33 -3.16 -11.73
CA ASP A 50 8.90 -4.48 -12.22
C ASP A 50 8.42 -5.38 -11.08
N TRP A 51 9.13 -5.38 -9.95
CA TRP A 51 8.68 -6.08 -8.76
C TRP A 51 7.37 -5.53 -8.20
N VAL A 52 7.18 -4.20 -8.21
CA VAL A 52 5.92 -3.55 -7.79
C VAL A 52 4.77 -4.05 -8.67
N VAL A 53 4.92 -4.01 -9.99
CA VAL A 53 3.90 -4.46 -10.94
C VAL A 53 3.61 -5.96 -10.76
N ALA A 54 4.64 -6.79 -10.60
CA ALA A 54 4.48 -8.22 -10.38
C ALA A 54 3.70 -8.50 -9.08
N THR A 55 3.99 -7.75 -8.01
CA THR A 55 3.30 -7.88 -6.72
C THR A 55 1.82 -7.49 -6.84
N VAL A 56 1.52 -6.38 -7.52
CA VAL A 56 0.13 -5.94 -7.77
C VAL A 56 -0.63 -6.97 -8.59
N ARG A 57 -0.03 -7.52 -9.66
CA ARG A 57 -0.64 -8.57 -10.49
C ARG A 57 -0.98 -9.82 -9.68
N ARG A 58 -0.05 -10.29 -8.83
CA ARG A 58 -0.28 -11.44 -7.95
C ARG A 58 -1.41 -11.18 -6.96
N ALA A 59 -1.46 -9.98 -6.39
CA ALA A 59 -2.55 -9.60 -5.49
C ALA A 59 -3.92 -9.60 -6.19
N LEU A 60 -3.97 -9.09 -7.43
CA LEU A 60 -5.19 -9.10 -8.24
C LEU A 60 -5.64 -10.53 -8.58
N SER A 61 -4.73 -11.45 -8.94
CA SER A 61 -5.09 -12.83 -9.26
C SER A 61 -5.73 -13.56 -8.08
N HIS A 62 -5.27 -13.31 -6.85
CA HIS A 62 -5.87 -13.89 -5.64
C HIS A 62 -7.25 -13.32 -5.29
N ARG A 63 -7.64 -12.18 -5.86
CA ARG A 63 -8.89 -11.47 -5.52
C ARG A 63 -10.00 -11.64 -6.56
N ILE A 64 -9.65 -12.12 -7.75
CA ILE A 64 -10.59 -12.31 -8.87
C ILE A 64 -10.91 -13.81 -9.08
N SER A 65 -10.14 -14.71 -8.46
CA SER A 65 -10.42 -16.15 -8.42
C SER A 65 -11.55 -16.51 -7.46
#